data_AF-A0A536QYJ9-F1
#
_entry.id   AF-A0A536QYJ9-F1
#
_cell.length_a   1.000
_cell.length_b   1.000
_cell.length_c   1.000
_cell.angle_alpha   90.00
_cell.angle_beta   90.00
_cell.angle_gamma   90.00
#
_symmetry.space_group_name_H-M   'P 1'
#
loop_
_entity.id
_entity.type
_entity.pdbx_description
1 polymer ?
#
loop_
_entity_poly.entity_id
_entity_poly.type
_entity_poly.pdbx_seq_one_letter_code
_entity_poly.pdbx_strand_id
1 'polypeptide(L)' 'MRGLGAVRPRVLRGLLNGTTTYICSRMETGKSFDEALAEAMAAGYAEADPTNDVDGHDAAYKLSILVSLLEGR' A
#
# COMPACT_ATOMS: atom_id res chain seq x y z
N MET A 1 -6.20 -8.60 23.52
CA MET A 1 -5.33 -8.56 22.32
C MET A 1 -3.88 -8.63 22.82
N ARG A 2 -3.11 -9.68 22.49
CA ARG A 2 -1.68 -9.73 22.86
C ARG A 2 -0.91 -8.88 21.85
N GLY A 3 -0.29 -7.80 22.30
CA GLY A 3 0.56 -6.94 21.47
C GLY A 3 1.97 -7.51 21.28
N LEU A 4 2.78 -6.84 20.45
CA LEU A 4 4.18 -7.20 20.18
C LEU A 4 5.19 -6.65 21.21
N GLY A 5 4.75 -6.04 22.32
CA GLY A 5 5.62 -5.26 23.22
C GLY A 5 6.77 -6.02 23.92
N ALA A 6 6.75 -7.36 23.92
CA ALA A 6 7.83 -8.19 24.48
C ALA A 6 8.85 -8.66 23.42
N VAL A 7 8.65 -8.34 22.14
CA VAL A 7 9.51 -8.77 21.04
C VAL A 7 9.94 -7.58 20.18
N ARG A 8 11.14 -7.66 19.60
CA ARG A 8 11.63 -6.68 18.60
C ARG A 8 11.63 -7.31 17.22
N PRO A 9 10.66 -6.98 16.34
CA PRO A 9 10.66 -7.46 14.97
C PRO A 9 11.92 -7.01 14.24
N ARG A 10 12.60 -7.93 13.56
CA ARG A 10 13.79 -7.60 12.74
C ARG A 10 13.45 -7.18 11.32
N VAL A 11 12.26 -7.53 10.85
CA VAL A 11 11.79 -7.28 9.49
C VAL A 11 10.32 -6.96 9.52
N LEU A 12 9.92 -5.92 8.80
CA LEU A 12 8.53 -5.59 8.48
C LEU A 12 8.38 -5.58 6.96
N ARG A 13 7.40 -6.31 6.44
CA ARG A 13 7.02 -6.34 5.03
C ARG A 13 5.50 -6.42 4.93
N GLY A 14 4.92 -5.72 3.97
CA GLY A 14 3.48 -5.75 3.75
C GLY A 14 3.06 -4.96 2.52
N LEU A 15 1.88 -5.29 2.02
CA LEU A 15 1.16 -4.50 1.02
C LEU A 15 0.39 -3.41 1.78
N LEU A 16 0.89 -2.18 1.72
CA LEU A 16 0.39 -1.09 2.57
C LEU A 16 -0.58 -0.14 1.85
N ASN A 17 -0.69 -0.25 0.53
CA ASN A 17 -1.57 0.58 -0.27
C ASN A 17 -2.52 -0.28 -1.12
N GLY A 18 -3.82 -0.05 -0.95
CA GLY A 18 -4.88 -0.86 -1.59
C GLY A 18 -4.97 -0.62 -3.09
N THR A 19 -4.83 0.64 -3.52
CA THR A 19 -4.90 1.07 -4.92
C THR A 19 -3.82 0.39 -5.77
N THR A 20 -2.56 0.50 -5.36
CA THR A 20 -1.42 -0.15 -6.03
C THR A 20 -1.52 -1.68 -5.97
N THR A 21 -1.99 -2.25 -4.87
CA THR A 21 -2.23 -3.69 -4.77
C THR A 21 -3.28 -4.15 -5.79
N TYR A 22 -4.37 -3.39 -5.95
CA TYR A 22 -5.40 -3.67 -6.93
C TYR A 22 -4.83 -3.59 -8.36
N ILE A 23 -4.11 -2.51 -8.68
CA ILE A 23 -3.50 -2.30 -10.00
C ILE A 23 -2.55 -3.44 -10.35
N CYS A 24 -1.63 -3.82 -9.45
CA CYS A 24 -0.73 -4.95 -9.65
C CYS A 24 -1.51 -6.25 -9.89
N SER A 25 -2.58 -6.52 -9.13
CA SER A 25 -3.40 -7.71 -9.33
C SER A 25 -4.08 -7.76 -10.70
N ARG A 26 -4.43 -6.60 -11.28
CA ARG A 26 -4.98 -6.51 -12.64
C ARG A 26 -3.88 -6.73 -13.68
N MET A 27 -2.71 -6.15 -13.47
CA MET A 27 -1.56 -6.34 -14.37
C MET A 27 -1.09 -7.81 -14.39
N GLU A 28 -1.15 -8.53 -13.27
CA GLU A 28 -0.88 -9.98 -13.21
C GLU A 28 -1.82 -10.81 -14.11
N THR A 29 -3.01 -10.29 -14.44
CA THR A 29 -3.92 -10.94 -15.40
C THR A 29 -3.63 -10.62 -16.86
N GLY A 30 -2.57 -9.84 -17.13
CA GLY A 30 -2.13 -9.46 -18.48
C GLY A 30 -2.59 -8.07 -18.94
N LYS A 31 -3.22 -7.28 -18.07
CA LYS A 31 -3.60 -5.89 -18.39
C LYS A 31 -2.39 -4.97 -18.36
N SER A 32 -2.43 -3.93 -19.19
CA SER A 32 -1.50 -2.82 -19.09
C SER A 32 -1.73 -2.03 -17.79
N PHE A 33 -0.75 -1.21 -17.41
CA PHE A 33 -0.88 -0.30 -16.27
C PHE A 33 -2.05 0.67 -16.46
N ASP A 34 -2.19 1.27 -17.65
CA ASP A 34 -3.24 2.26 -17.93
C ASP A 34 -4.64 1.64 -17.84
N GLU A 35 -4.83 0.42 -18.35
CA GLU A 35 -6.09 -0.32 -18.21
C GLU A 35 -6.40 -0.63 -16.73
N ALA A 36 -5.41 -1.10 -15.99
CA ALA A 36 -5.55 -1.42 -14.57
C ALA A 36 -5.86 -0.16 -13.72
N LEU A 37 -5.23 0.97 -14.02
CA LEU A 37 -5.48 2.25 -13.37
C LEU A 37 -6.88 2.78 -13.68
N ALA A 38 -7.31 2.71 -14.95
CA ALA A 38 -8.65 3.12 -15.34
C ALA A 38 -9.73 2.27 -14.64
N GLU A 39 -9.51 0.96 -14.50
CA GLU A 39 -10.40 0.08 -13.72
C GLU A 39 -10.39 0.43 -12.24
N ALA A 40 -9.23 0.72 -11.66
CA ALA A 40 -9.12 1.14 -10.27
C ALA A 40 -9.91 2.44 -10.00
N MET A 41 -9.83 3.42 -10.91
CA MET A 41 -10.61 4.66 -10.84
C MET A 41 -12.11 4.39 -10.96
N ALA A 42 -12.53 3.60 -11.96
CA ALA A 42 -13.94 3.28 -12.18
C ALA A 42 -14.58 2.51 -11.02
N ALA A 43 -13.80 1.66 -10.35
CA ALA A 43 -14.22 0.91 -9.16
C ALA A 43 -14.10 1.72 -7.85
N GLY A 44 -13.58 2.95 -7.90
CA GLY A 44 -13.40 3.81 -6.73
C GLY A 44 -12.25 3.42 -5.81
N TYR A 45 -11.30 2.61 -6.29
CA TYR A 45 -10.05 2.34 -5.59
C TYR A 45 -9.05 3.49 -5.72
N ALA A 46 -8.98 4.13 -6.89
CA ALA A 46 -8.10 5.27 -7.17
C ALA A 46 -8.91 6.57 -7.29
N GLU A 47 -8.38 7.67 -6.76
CA GLU A 47 -8.92 9.01 -7.01
C GLU A 47 -8.52 9.52 -8.40
N ALA A 48 -9.13 10.65 -8.82
CA ALA A 48 -8.83 11.29 -10.10
C ALA A 48 -7.35 11.68 -10.24
N ASP A 49 -6.72 12.08 -9.13
CA ASP A 49 -5.28 12.22 -9.00
C ASP A 49 -4.74 11.07 -8.14
N PRO A 50 -4.16 10.03 -8.75
CA PRO A 50 -3.68 8.86 -8.02
C PRO A 50 -2.21 9.00 -7.56
N THR A 51 -1.59 10.19 -7.66
CA THR A 51 -0.15 10.38 -7.40
C THR A 51 0.31 9.80 -6.06
N ASN A 52 -0.44 10.02 -4.97
CA ASN A 52 -0.06 9.50 -3.66
C ASN A 52 0.00 7.97 -3.59
N ASP A 53 -0.81 7.29 -4.41
CA ASP A 53 -0.83 5.84 -4.50
C ASP A 53 0.29 5.35 -5.42
N VAL A 54 0.32 5.80 -6.68
CA VAL A 54 1.20 5.24 -7.73
C VAL A 54 2.67 5.60 -7.54
N ASP A 55 2.96 6.74 -6.93
CA ASP A 55 4.33 7.14 -6.58
C ASP A 55 4.77 6.58 -5.21
N GLY A 56 3.87 5.89 -4.50
CA GLY A 56 4.17 5.16 -3.28
C GLY A 56 4.19 5.99 -2.00
N HIS A 57 3.75 7.26 -2.04
CA HIS A 57 3.72 8.13 -0.86
C HIS A 57 2.83 7.57 0.26
N ASP A 58 1.63 7.09 -0.05
CA ASP A 58 0.73 6.51 0.95
C ASP A 58 1.34 5.29 1.64
N ALA A 59 1.98 4.41 0.87
CA ALA A 59 2.70 3.26 1.42
C ALA A 59 3.86 3.68 2.32
N ALA A 60 4.62 4.72 1.93
CA ALA A 60 5.72 5.27 2.72
C ALA A 60 5.24 5.89 4.03
N TYR A 61 4.13 6.65 4.01
CA TYR A 61 3.54 7.24 5.21
C TYR A 61 3.08 6.16 6.18
N LYS A 62 2.36 5.14 5.70
CA LYS A 62 1.92 4.01 6.52
C LYS A 62 3.10 3.23 7.10
N LEU A 63 4.15 2.99 6.31
CA LEU A 63 5.34 2.31 6.80
C LEU A 63 6.04 3.14 7.88
N SER A 64 6.15 4.46 7.71
CA SER A 64 6.77 5.33 8.71
C SER A 64 6.06 5.28 10.06
N ILE A 65 4.72 5.32 10.06
CA ILE A 65 3.91 5.18 11.29
C ILE A 65 4.14 3.81 11.93
N LEU A 66 4.11 2.73 11.16
CA LEU A 66 4.35 1.39 11.68
C LEU A 66 5.75 1.26 12.30
N VAL A 67 6.77 1.81 11.65
CA VAL A 67 8.15 1.80 12.16
C VAL A 67 8.26 2.62 13.44
N SER A 68 7.65 3.82 13.50
CA SER A 68 7.63 4.64 14.73
C SER A 68 6.99 3.89 15.90
N LEU A 69 5.84 3.25 15.68
CA LEU A 69 5.15 2.44 16.70
C LEU A 69 5.98 1.23 17.17
N LEU A 70 6.70 0.57 16.26
CA LEU A 70 7.56 -0.58 16.60
C LEU A 70 8.82 -0.17 17.36
N GLU A 71 9.34 1.03 17.08
CA GLU A 71 10.53 1.58 17.73
C GLU A 71 10.22 2.35 19.02
N GLY A 72 8.94 2.65 19.26
CA GLY A 72 8.50 3.45 20.41
C GLY A 72 8.85 4.93 20.29
N ARG A 73 8.80 5.47 19.06
CA ARG A 73 9.03 6.89 18.74
C ARG A 73 7.72 7.59 18.37
#